data_AF-A0A9E0TR22-F1
#
_entry.id   AF-A0A9E0TR22-F1
#
_cell.length_a   1.000
_cell.length_b   1.000
_cell.length_c   1.000
_cell.angle_alpha   90.00
_cell.angle_beta   90.00
_cell.angle_gamma   90.00
#
_symmetry.space_group_name_H-M   'P 1'
#
loop_
_entity.id
_entity.type
_entity.pdbx_description
1 polymer ?
#
loop_
_entity_poly.entity_id
_entity_poly.type
_entity_poly.pdbx_seq_one_letter_code
_entity_poly.pdbx_strand_id
1 'polypeptide(L)'
;MNPPRENFEKCRDELLRSGSITPLSLGTSQDDIVAIFGTPDQTSEKKKGRPAIFKYLDIEFHFNPKQGHRLWLIYSENEDSSSRIVIQLPPRP
;
A
#
# COMPACT_ATOMS: atom_id res chain seq x y z
N MET A 1 9.40 1.43 20.16
CA MET A 1 8.68 1.74 18.91
C MET A 1 9.69 1.60 17.78
N ASN A 2 9.47 0.72 16.81
CA ASN A 2 10.28 0.73 15.59
C ASN A 2 9.91 1.99 14.79
N PRO A 3 10.87 2.66 14.13
CA PRO A 3 10.60 3.79 13.26
C PRO A 3 9.69 3.36 12.10
N PRO A 4 8.93 4.29 11.52
CA PRO A 4 7.93 3.97 10.50
C PRO A 4 8.50 3.20 9.29
N ARG A 5 9.74 3.49 8.90
CA ARG A 5 10.44 2.77 7.81
C ARG A 5 10.73 1.30 8.13
N GLU A 6 11.14 0.98 9.35
CA GLU A 6 11.39 -0.41 9.76
C GLU A 6 10.08 -1.23 9.82
N ASN A 7 8.94 -0.60 10.12
CA ASN A 7 7.64 -1.27 10.04
C ASN A 7 7.28 -1.62 8.59
N PHE A 8 7.58 -0.71 7.65
CA PHE A 8 7.36 -0.97 6.23
C PHE A 8 8.22 -2.13 5.74
N GLU A 9 9.52 -2.15 6.04
CA GLU A 9 10.43 -3.22 5.60
C GLU A 9 9.97 -4.60 6.09
N LYS A 10 9.56 -4.71 7.36
CA LYS A 10 8.99 -5.96 7.91
C LYS A 10 7.69 -6.37 7.20
N CYS A 11 6.80 -5.42 6.96
CA CYS A 11 5.55 -5.68 6.23
C CYS A 11 5.84 -6.11 4.78
N ARG A 12 6.82 -5.51 4.12
CA ARG A 12 7.24 -5.84 2.76
C ARG A 12 7.77 -7.27 2.69
N ASP A 13 8.64 -7.65 3.62
CA ASP A 13 9.19 -9.01 3.65
C ASP A 13 8.08 -10.06 3.89
N GLU A 14 7.12 -9.77 4.78
CA GLU A 14 5.95 -10.63 4.99
C GLU A 14 5.03 -10.70 3.76
N LEU A 15 4.82 -9.57 3.10
CA LEU A 15 4.03 -9.46 1.88
C LEU A 15 4.63 -10.29 0.75
N LEU A 16 5.93 -10.19 0.52
CA LEU A 16 6.63 -10.94 -0.52
C LEU A 16 6.77 -12.43 -0.20
N ARG A 17 6.89 -12.79 1.09
CA ARG A 17 7.07 -14.18 1.53
C ARG A 17 5.76 -14.96 1.60
N SER A 18 4.69 -14.36 2.14
CA SER A 18 3.45 -15.06 2.45
C SER A 18 2.18 -14.34 1.96
N GLY A 19 2.30 -13.23 1.24
CA GLY A 19 1.13 -12.47 0.77
C GLY A 19 0.30 -11.87 1.90
N SER A 20 0.91 -11.63 3.06
CA SER A 20 0.24 -11.07 4.24
C SER A 20 0.75 -9.66 4.51
N ILE A 21 -0.12 -8.76 4.97
CA ILE A 21 0.18 -7.32 5.13
C ILE A 21 0.17 -6.86 6.58
N THR A 22 0.44 -7.74 7.54
CA THR A 22 0.43 -7.39 8.96
C THR A 22 1.35 -6.19 9.23
N PRO A 23 0.90 -5.14 9.95
CA PRO A 23 -0.37 -5.00 10.69
C PRO A 23 -1.55 -4.38 9.90
N LEU A 24 -1.40 -4.15 8.60
CA LEU A 24 -2.45 -3.60 7.75
C LEU A 24 -3.54 -4.62 7.42
N SER A 25 -4.64 -4.09 6.89
CA SER A 25 -5.72 -4.86 6.29
C SER A 25 -6.22 -4.13 5.06
N LEU A 26 -6.87 -4.84 4.14
CA LEU A 26 -7.62 -4.16 3.10
C LEU A 26 -8.74 -3.33 3.74
N GLY A 27 -8.98 -2.13 3.22
CA GLY A 27 -9.87 -1.16 3.84
C GLY A 27 -9.17 -0.14 4.75
N THR A 28 -7.89 -0.33 5.11
CA THR A 28 -7.13 0.66 5.90
C THR A 28 -7.08 2.02 5.19
N SER A 29 -7.14 3.10 5.97
CA SER A 29 -7.11 4.46 5.43
C SER A 29 -5.68 4.90 5.07
N GLN A 30 -5.57 5.94 4.24
CA GLN A 30 -4.28 6.55 3.92
C GLN A 30 -3.56 7.08 5.16
N ASP A 31 -4.31 7.72 6.06
CA ASP A 31 -3.77 8.32 7.28
C ASP A 31 -3.18 7.23 8.21
N ASP A 32 -3.86 6.10 8.34
CA ASP A 32 -3.36 4.97 9.13
C ASP A 32 -2.08 4.36 8.52
N ILE A 33 -2.03 4.23 7.20
CA ILE A 33 -0.82 3.72 6.52
C ILE A 33 0.35 4.67 6.74
N VAL A 34 0.14 5.98 6.64
CA VAL A 34 1.18 6.98 6.91
C VAL A 34 1.59 6.98 8.39
N ALA A 35 0.67 6.73 9.31
CA ALA A 35 0.99 6.61 10.73
C ALA A 35 1.85 5.37 11.04
N ILE A 36 1.67 4.28 10.29
CA ILE A 36 2.41 3.01 10.51
C ILE A 36 3.76 3.02 9.76
N PHE A 37 3.77 3.44 8.50
CA PHE A 37 4.92 3.35 7.59
C PHE A 37 5.65 4.68 7.35
N GLY A 38 5.04 5.79 7.75
CA GLY A 38 5.59 7.12 7.54
C GLY A 38 5.18 7.69 6.18
N THR A 39 5.89 8.72 5.75
CA THR A 39 5.62 9.37 4.46
C THR A 39 6.05 8.45 3.31
N PRO A 40 5.20 8.25 2.28
CA PRO A 40 5.58 7.48 1.10
C PRO A 40 6.70 8.16 0.31
N ASP A 41 7.50 7.35 -0.40
CA ASP A 41 8.58 7.86 -1.25
C ASP A 41 8.00 8.60 -2.47
N GLN A 42 6.90 8.10 -3.04
CA GLN A 42 6.16 8.75 -4.12
C GLN A 42 4.64 8.62 -3.93
N THR A 43 3.91 9.59 -4.47
CA THR A 43 2.45 9.56 -4.51
C THR A 43 1.98 9.93 -5.90
N SER A 44 0.97 9.25 -6.43
CA SER A 44 0.32 9.71 -7.66
C SER A 44 -0.42 11.02 -7.46
N GLU A 45 -0.64 11.75 -8.56
CA GLU A 45 -1.32 13.06 -8.57
C GLU A 45 -2.60 13.06 -7.72
N LYS A 46 -2.78 14.14 -6.96
CA LYS A 46 -3.88 14.32 -6.01
C LYS A 46 -5.21 14.46 -6.76
N LYS A 47 -5.88 13.34 -7.04
CA LYS A 47 -7.25 13.37 -7.57
C LYS A 47 -8.20 13.82 -6.46
N LYS A 48 -8.72 15.06 -6.55
CA LYS A 48 -9.55 15.70 -5.52
C LYS A 48 -8.84 15.94 -4.18
N GLY A 49 -7.55 16.27 -4.21
CA GLY A 49 -6.79 16.63 -2.99
C GLY A 49 -6.22 15.45 -2.20
N ARG A 50 -6.56 14.20 -2.55
CA ARG A 50 -5.96 12.97 -1.97
C ARG A 50 -5.28 12.13 -3.04
N PRO A 51 -4.08 11.58 -2.79
CA PRO A 51 -3.42 10.68 -3.73
C PRO A 51 -4.26 9.43 -3.99
N ALA A 52 -4.15 8.83 -5.17
CA ALA A 52 -4.79 7.54 -5.44
C ALA A 52 -3.86 6.36 -5.14
N ILE A 53 -2.55 6.61 -5.08
CA ILE A 53 -1.51 5.59 -4.92
C ILE A 53 -0.43 6.14 -3.98
N PHE A 54 0.04 5.30 -3.06
CA PHE A 54 1.28 5.50 -2.31
C PHE A 54 2.30 4.47 -2.77
N LYS A 55 3.52 4.91 -3.08
CA LYS A 55 4.65 4.05 -3.38
C LYS A 55 5.66 4.11 -2.23
N TYR A 56 5.98 2.94 -1.71
CA TYR A 56 7.05 2.73 -0.73
C TYR A 56 8.01 1.71 -1.35
N LEU A 57 9.24 2.11 -1.66
CA LEU A 57 10.19 1.31 -2.44
C LEU A 57 9.52 0.73 -3.71
N ASP A 58 9.46 -0.59 -3.79
CA ASP A 58 8.91 -1.45 -4.84
C ASP A 58 7.44 -1.83 -4.59
N ILE A 59 6.79 -1.35 -3.52
CA ILE A 59 5.40 -1.66 -3.20
C ILE A 59 4.50 -0.46 -3.46
N GLU A 60 3.41 -0.68 -4.19
CA GLU A 60 2.37 0.30 -4.44
C GLU A 60 1.08 -0.06 -3.71
N PHE A 61 0.59 0.87 -2.90
CA PHE A 61 -0.71 0.81 -2.24
C PHE A 61 -1.72 1.62 -3.04
N HIS A 62 -2.71 0.95 -3.60
CA HIS A 62 -3.75 1.56 -4.41
C HIS A 62 -5.00 1.79 -3.58
N PHE A 63 -5.56 2.99 -3.69
CA PHE A 63 -6.72 3.44 -2.92
C PHE A 63 -7.95 3.61 -3.81
N ASN A 64 -9.11 3.19 -3.31
CA ASN A 64 -10.35 3.31 -4.06
C ASN A 64 -11.04 4.64 -3.70
N PRO A 65 -11.07 5.64 -4.60
CA PRO A 65 -11.70 6.93 -4.31
C PRO A 65 -13.22 6.82 -4.12
N LYS A 66 -13.87 5.78 -4.67
CA LYS A 66 -15.31 5.53 -4.47
C LYS A 66 -15.62 4.93 -3.10
N GLN A 67 -14.63 4.37 -2.40
CA GLN A 67 -14.79 3.76 -1.07
C GLN A 67 -14.12 4.60 0.03
N GLY A 68 -14.04 5.92 -0.15
CA GLY A 68 -13.44 6.82 0.84
C GLY A 68 -11.92 6.75 0.89
N HIS A 69 -11.25 6.49 -0.24
CA HIS A 69 -9.79 6.39 -0.34
C HIS A 69 -9.19 5.31 0.55
N ARG A 70 -9.87 4.17 0.64
CA ARG A 70 -9.42 2.99 1.38
C ARG A 70 -8.56 2.08 0.52
N LEU A 71 -7.58 1.43 1.16
CA LEU A 71 -6.70 0.46 0.52
C LEU A 71 -7.52 -0.68 -0.08
N TRP A 72 -7.32 -0.96 -1.38
CA TRP A 72 -8.07 -2.03 -2.06
C TRP A 72 -7.20 -2.99 -2.86
N LEU A 73 -5.97 -2.58 -3.18
CA LEU A 73 -5.08 -3.33 -4.06
C LEU A 73 -3.63 -2.97 -3.72
N ILE A 74 -2.76 -3.98 -3.75
CA ILE A 74 -1.32 -3.85 -3.50
C ILE A 74 -0.57 -4.53 -4.62
N TYR A 75 0.35 -3.78 -5.23
CA TYR A 75 1.28 -4.29 -6.23
C TYR A 75 2.69 -4.30 -5.69
N SER A 76 3.49 -5.28 -6.12
CA SER A 76 4.94 -5.24 -6.03
C SER A 76 5.54 -5.10 -7.43
N GLU A 77 6.33 -4.06 -7.65
CA GLU A 77 7.15 -3.85 -8.84
C GLU A 77 8.44 -4.67 -8.69
N ASN A 78 8.61 -5.72 -9.48
CA ASN A 78 9.85 -6.50 -9.44
C ASN A 78 10.96 -5.81 -10.24
N GLU A 79 12.22 -6.21 -10.00
CA GLU A 79 13.40 -5.68 -10.72
C GLU A 79 13.27 -5.83 -12.25
N ASP A 80 12.57 -6.85 -12.73
CA ASP A 80 12.27 -7.04 -14.16
C ASP A 80 11.18 -6.10 -14.71
N SER A 81 10.83 -5.04 -13.98
CA SER A 81 9.73 -4.09 -14.29
C SER A 81 8.35 -4.76 -14.44
N SER A 82 8.18 -5.98 -13.92
CA SER A 82 6.89 -6.67 -13.92
C SER A 82 6.13 -6.39 -12.62
N SER A 83 4.98 -5.72 -12.73
CA SER A 83 4.07 -5.51 -11.60
C SER A 83 3.31 -6.81 -11.31
N ARG A 84 3.46 -7.35 -10.10
CA ARG A 84 2.66 -8.49 -9.62
C ARG A 84 1.62 -7.99 -8.62
N ILE A 85 0.37 -8.42 -8.82
CA ILE A 85 -0.67 -8.25 -7.80
C ILE A 85 -0.30 -9.16 -6.64
N VAL A 86 -0.07 -8.56 -5.47
CA VAL A 86 0.21 -9.35 -4.26
C VAL A 86 -1.08 -9.57 -3.48
N ILE A 87 -1.92 -8.54 -3.37
CA ILE A 87 -3.22 -8.63 -2.68
C ILE A 87 -4.26 -7.76 -3.40
N GLN A 88 -5.44 -8.32 -3.65
CA GLN A 88 -6.57 -7.61 -4.24
C GLN A 88 -7.87 -7.91 -3.47
N LEU A 89 -8.64 -6.88 -3.11
CA LEU A 89 -10.05 -7.07 -2.74
C LEU A 89 -10.86 -7.44 -3.99
N PRO A 90 -11.76 -8.45 -3.92
CA PRO A 90 -12.71 -8.65 -5.00
C PRO A 90 -13.54 -7.36 -5.20
N PRO A 91 -13.80 -6.95 -6.46
CA PRO A 91 -14.74 -5.86 -6.69
C PRO A 91 -16.07 -6.25 -6.05
N ARG A 92 -16.65 -5.35 -5.24
CA ARG A 92 -18.01 -5.58 -4.73
C ARG A 92 -18.95 -5.69 -5.94
N PRO A 93 -19.84 -6.70 -5.99
CA PRO A 93 -20.83 -6.84 -7.05
C PRO A 93 -21.78 -5.63 -7.12
#